data_AF-A0A818SRF8-F1
#
_entry.id   AF-A0A818SRF8-F1
#
_cell.length_a   1.000
_cell.length_b   1.000
_cell.length_c   1.000
_cell.angle_alpha   90.00
_cell.angle_beta   90.00
_cell.angle_gamma   90.00
#
_symmetry.space_group_name_H-M   'P 1'
#
loop_
_entity.id
_entity.type
_entity.pdbx_description
1 polymer ?
#
loop_
_entity_poly.entity_id
_entity_poly.type
_entity_poly.pdbx_seq_one_letter_code
_entity_poly.pdbx_strand_id
1 'polypeptide(L)'
;ARERSRQLEKHVENFATIYDLHACKLELTKFLHVFKQSVHIDDNYYPERLGQMFLINPPMIFPILWDLAKYWLDPVTKTKIHVIKKGLETSTALLQHIDSEQLPHEYGGTCHSCPTAPNCIPVYEWNKDVADDKQEEQLTRPIRQLNDEGLNIEEIDID
;
A
#
# COMPACT_ATOMS: atom_id res chain seq x y z
N ALA A 1 10.88 -10.97 2.77
CA ALA A 1 11.23 -11.83 1.62
C ALA A 1 12.23 -12.94 1.97
N ARG A 2 13.50 -12.62 2.28
CA ARG A 2 14.56 -13.64 2.49
C ARG A 2 14.25 -14.65 3.60
N GLU A 3 13.79 -14.18 4.75
CA GLU A 3 13.43 -15.07 5.86
C GLU A 3 12.24 -15.98 5.52
N ARG A 4 11.17 -15.42 4.96
CA ARG A 4 10.03 -16.19 4.46
C ARG A 4 10.43 -17.21 3.40
N SER A 5 11.37 -16.87 2.53
CA SER A 5 11.89 -17.80 1.52
C SER A 5 12.58 -19.02 2.15
N ARG A 6 13.33 -18.80 3.23
CA ARG A 6 13.97 -19.88 4.00
C ARG A 6 12.95 -20.76 4.72
N GLN A 7 11.98 -20.14 5.39
CA GLN A 7 10.94 -20.87 6.13
C GLN A 7 10.07 -21.77 5.25
N LEU A 8 9.78 -21.32 4.03
CA LEU A 8 8.90 -22.02 3.10
C LEU A 8 9.66 -22.86 2.06
N GLU A 9 11.00 -22.89 2.15
CA GLU A 9 11.90 -23.54 1.19
C GLU A 9 11.59 -23.21 -0.28
N LYS A 10 11.12 -21.98 -0.54
CA LYS A 10 10.70 -21.50 -1.86
C LYS A 10 11.10 -20.05 -2.05
N HIS A 11 11.34 -19.63 -3.30
CA HIS A 11 11.64 -18.23 -3.58
C HIS A 11 10.40 -17.36 -3.32
N VAL A 12 10.52 -16.41 -2.38
CA VAL A 12 9.46 -15.42 -2.08
C VAL A 12 10.04 -14.03 -2.29
N GLU A 13 9.63 -13.42 -3.40
CA GLU A 13 10.11 -12.11 -3.84
C GLU A 13 9.03 -11.04 -3.94
N ASN A 14 7.76 -11.47 -4.02
CA ASN A 14 6.63 -10.57 -4.21
C ASN A 14 5.85 -10.37 -2.90
N PHE A 15 5.17 -9.23 -2.81
CA PHE A 15 4.27 -8.91 -1.71
C PHE A 15 2.85 -8.63 -2.21
N ALA A 16 1.88 -8.77 -1.31
CA ALA A 16 0.51 -8.36 -1.52
C ALA A 16 0.18 -7.18 -0.61
N THR A 17 -0.56 -6.19 -1.12
CA THR A 17 -0.94 -4.98 -0.39
C THR A 17 -2.46 -4.87 -0.32
N ILE A 18 -2.99 -4.57 0.86
CA ILE A 18 -4.42 -4.28 1.07
C ILE A 18 -4.54 -2.79 1.46
N TYR A 19 -5.27 -2.02 0.66
CA TYR A 19 -5.69 -0.66 0.99
C TYR A 19 -7.14 -0.69 1.44
N ASP A 20 -7.36 -0.50 2.75
CA ASP A 20 -8.71 -0.28 3.26
C ASP A 20 -9.12 1.18 3.09
N LEU A 21 -10.09 1.41 2.20
CA LEU A 21 -10.63 2.73 1.90
C LEU A 21 -11.88 3.04 2.74
N HIS A 22 -12.19 2.19 3.73
CA HIS A 22 -13.28 2.43 4.67
C HIS A 22 -13.07 3.77 5.40
N ALA A 23 -14.06 4.66 5.31
CA ALA A 23 -14.00 6.01 5.85
C ALA A 23 -12.83 6.88 5.32
N CYS A 24 -12.29 6.56 4.14
CA CYS A 24 -11.34 7.43 3.45
C CYS A 24 -12.02 8.78 3.15
N LYS A 25 -11.64 9.80 3.93
CA LYS A 25 -12.09 11.19 3.75
C LYS A 25 -11.17 12.00 2.84
N LEU A 26 -10.13 11.37 2.29
CA LEU A 26 -9.25 12.04 1.35
C LEU A 26 -10.05 12.50 0.14
N GLU A 27 -9.82 13.75 -0.24
CA GLU A 27 -10.32 14.27 -1.49
C GLU A 27 -9.77 13.44 -2.65
N LEU A 28 -10.60 13.30 -3.69
CA LEU A 28 -10.33 12.48 -4.87
C LEU A 28 -8.94 12.73 -5.48
N THR A 29 -8.58 14.00 -5.61
CA THR A 29 -7.30 14.44 -6.21
C THR A 29 -6.10 14.09 -5.33
N LYS A 30 -6.25 14.21 -4.01
CA LYS A 30 -5.20 13.84 -3.05
C LYS A 30 -4.99 12.33 -3.03
N PHE A 31 -6.07 11.55 -3.07
CA PHE A 31 -5.97 10.10 -3.21
C PHE A 31 -5.23 9.70 -4.49
N LEU A 32 -5.61 10.26 -5.65
CA LEU A 32 -4.91 9.95 -6.91
C LEU A 32 -3.44 10.32 -6.86
N HIS A 33 -3.11 11.45 -6.26
CA HIS A 33 -1.74 11.89 -6.14
C HIS A 33 -0.89 10.90 -5.33
N VAL A 34 -1.35 10.55 -4.12
CA VAL A 34 -0.66 9.59 -3.24
C VAL A 34 -0.60 8.21 -3.91
N PHE A 35 -1.72 7.75 -4.46
CA PHE A 35 -1.79 6.45 -5.13
C PHE A 35 -0.83 6.38 -6.33
N LYS A 36 -0.76 7.45 -7.14
CA LYS A 36 0.18 7.54 -8.26
C LYS A 36 1.64 7.52 -7.79
N GLN A 37 1.96 8.21 -6.70
CA GLN A 37 3.31 8.18 -6.12
C GLN A 37 3.67 6.79 -5.60
N SER A 38 2.76 6.11 -4.90
CA SER A 38 3.00 4.75 -4.41
C SER A 38 3.29 3.78 -5.56
N VAL A 39 2.45 3.79 -6.60
CA VAL A 39 2.67 2.95 -7.79
C VAL A 39 3.97 3.33 -8.50
N HIS A 40 4.26 4.62 -8.65
CA HIS A 40 5.50 5.07 -9.27
C HIS A 40 6.74 4.57 -8.52
N ILE A 41 6.71 4.60 -7.18
CA ILE A 41 7.80 4.08 -6.35
C ILE A 41 7.95 2.57 -6.55
N ASP A 42 6.84 1.83 -6.49
CA ASP A 42 6.82 0.38 -6.69
C ASP A 42 7.39 0.00 -8.06
N ASP A 43 6.97 0.67 -9.14
CA ASP A 43 7.36 0.30 -10.50
C ASP A 43 8.81 0.69 -10.83
N ASN A 44 9.30 1.85 -10.36
CA ASN A 44 10.63 2.34 -10.75
C ASN A 44 11.76 1.84 -9.86
N TYR A 45 11.52 1.68 -8.56
CA TYR A 45 12.56 1.29 -7.61
C TYR A 45 12.45 -0.18 -7.17
N TYR A 46 11.26 -0.77 -7.28
CA TYR A 46 10.98 -2.15 -6.87
C TYR A 46 10.26 -2.93 -7.98
N PRO A 47 10.78 -2.92 -9.23
CA PRO A 47 10.09 -3.54 -10.35
C PRO A 47 9.80 -5.02 -10.07
N GLU A 48 8.62 -5.45 -10.51
CA GLU A 48 8.09 -6.81 -10.35
C GLU A 48 7.85 -7.29 -8.91
N ARG A 49 8.11 -6.47 -7.87
CA ARG A 49 7.89 -6.85 -6.47
C ARG A 49 6.42 -6.86 -6.06
N LEU A 50 5.61 -6.00 -6.67
CA LEU A 50 4.17 -6.00 -6.44
C LEU A 50 3.56 -7.27 -7.04
N GLY A 51 3.03 -8.14 -6.19
CA GLY A 51 2.33 -9.37 -6.59
C GLY A 51 0.86 -9.12 -6.84
N GLN A 52 0.14 -8.66 -5.81
CA GLN A 52 -1.30 -8.36 -5.85
C GLN A 52 -1.60 -7.13 -5.00
N MET A 53 -2.56 -6.31 -5.43
CA MET A 53 -3.03 -5.13 -4.69
C MET A 53 -4.54 -5.18 -4.55
N PHE A 54 -5.06 -5.02 -3.34
CA PHE A 54 -6.49 -5.08 -3.04
C PHE A 54 -6.96 -3.72 -2.53
N LEU A 55 -7.86 -3.07 -3.27
CA LEU A 55 -8.54 -1.85 -2.85
C LEU A 55 -9.92 -2.25 -2.33
N ILE A 56 -10.08 -2.24 -1.01
CA ILE A 56 -11.30 -2.73 -0.35
C ILE A 56 -12.12 -1.58 0.22
N ASN A 57 -13.42 -1.81 0.40
CA ASN A 57 -14.37 -0.82 0.91
C ASN A 57 -14.32 0.56 0.19
N PRO A 58 -14.25 0.60 -1.16
CA PRO A 58 -14.13 1.86 -1.87
C PRO A 58 -15.34 2.77 -1.64
N PRO A 59 -15.16 4.10 -1.57
CA PRO A 59 -16.27 5.05 -1.52
C PRO A 59 -17.10 4.97 -2.80
N MET A 60 -18.35 5.44 -2.77
CA MET A 60 -19.26 5.35 -3.92
C MET A 60 -18.72 6.01 -5.20
N ILE A 61 -17.91 7.08 -5.05
CA ILE A 61 -17.28 7.81 -6.17
C ILE A 61 -16.10 7.06 -6.81
N PHE A 62 -15.63 5.98 -6.20
CA PHE A 62 -14.40 5.29 -6.59
C PHE A 62 -14.38 4.71 -8.02
N PRO A 63 -15.48 4.25 -8.64
CA PRO A 63 -15.42 3.80 -10.04
C PRO A 63 -14.89 4.88 -10.99
N ILE A 64 -15.30 6.14 -10.79
CA ILE A 64 -14.80 7.28 -11.57
C ILE A 64 -13.31 7.48 -11.32
N LEU A 65 -12.89 7.35 -10.07
CA LEU A 65 -11.49 7.46 -9.66
C LEU A 65 -10.61 6.40 -10.32
N TRP A 66 -11.10 5.18 -10.34
CA TRP A 66 -10.40 4.04 -10.90
C TRP A 66 -10.23 4.18 -12.41
N ASP A 67 -11.26 4.68 -13.11
CA ASP A 67 -11.15 4.97 -14.53
C ASP A 67 -10.11 6.06 -14.84
N LEU A 68 -10.01 7.10 -14.01
CA LEU A 68 -8.93 8.09 -14.10
C LEU A 68 -7.54 7.47 -13.83
N ALA A 69 -7.44 6.59 -12.85
CA ALA A 69 -6.19 5.90 -12.51
C ALA A 69 -5.68 5.02 -13.66
N LYS A 70 -6.58 4.28 -14.32
CA LYS A 70 -6.23 3.39 -15.45
C LYS A 70 -5.56 4.09 -16.62
N TYR A 71 -5.70 5.40 -16.80
CA TYR A 71 -5.05 6.08 -17.92
C TYR A 71 -3.52 6.09 -17.82
N TRP A 72 -2.97 6.18 -16.61
CA TRP A 72 -1.53 6.28 -16.39
C TRP A 72 -0.90 5.01 -15.79
N LEU A 73 -1.71 4.04 -15.37
CA LEU A 73 -1.22 2.71 -14.99
C LEU A 73 -0.78 1.92 -16.22
N ASP A 74 0.32 1.17 -16.11
CA ASP A 74 0.71 0.21 -17.14
C ASP A 74 -0.24 -1.02 -17.14
N PRO A 75 -0.28 -1.81 -18.24
CA PRO A 75 -1.17 -2.95 -18.34
C PRO A 75 -0.92 -4.06 -17.32
N VAL A 76 0.33 -4.28 -16.90
CA VAL A 76 0.70 -5.33 -15.94
C VAL A 76 0.24 -4.94 -14.54
N THR A 77 0.42 -3.69 -14.14
CA THR A 77 -0.06 -3.22 -12.84
C THR A 77 -1.58 -3.23 -12.75
N LYS A 78 -2.29 -2.94 -13.85
CA LYS A 78 -3.77 -3.06 -13.89
C LYS A 78 -4.28 -4.46 -13.57
N THR A 79 -3.58 -5.52 -14.01
CA THR A 79 -4.03 -6.90 -13.76
C THR A 79 -3.76 -7.36 -12.34
N LYS A 80 -2.86 -6.69 -11.62
CA LYS A 80 -2.53 -6.95 -10.21
C LYS A 80 -3.47 -6.25 -9.23
N ILE A 81 -4.22 -5.23 -9.67
CA ILE A 81 -5.08 -4.42 -8.81
C ILE A 81 -6.53 -4.95 -8.83
N HIS A 82 -7.04 -5.30 -7.66
CA HIS A 82 -8.39 -5.78 -7.41
C HIS A 82 -9.18 -4.75 -6.63
N VAL A 83 -10.24 -4.22 -7.24
CA VAL A 83 -11.17 -3.31 -6.55
C VAL A 83 -12.35 -4.12 -6.03
N ILE A 84 -12.44 -4.29 -4.72
CA ILE A 84 -13.42 -5.15 -4.07
C ILE A 84 -14.45 -4.30 -3.33
N LYS A 85 -15.73 -4.50 -3.64
CA LYS A 85 -16.84 -3.77 -3.02
C LYS A 85 -17.00 -4.19 -1.55
N LYS A 86 -17.58 -3.28 -0.76
CA LYS A 86 -17.85 -3.50 0.67
C LYS A 86 -18.84 -4.65 0.87
N GLY A 87 -18.50 -5.58 1.77
CA GLY A 87 -19.40 -6.63 2.24
C GLY A 87 -18.76 -8.02 2.29
N LEU A 88 -19.57 -9.07 2.22
CA LEU A 88 -19.13 -10.47 2.26
C LEU A 88 -18.15 -10.81 1.12
N GLU A 89 -18.26 -10.09 0.00
CA GLU A 89 -17.33 -10.19 -1.13
C GLU A 89 -15.89 -9.83 -0.75
N THR A 90 -15.67 -8.91 0.20
CA THR A 90 -14.34 -8.49 0.64
C THR A 90 -13.56 -9.65 1.26
N SER A 91 -14.14 -10.29 2.28
CA SER A 91 -13.49 -11.43 2.95
C SER A 91 -13.28 -12.60 1.99
N THR A 92 -14.31 -12.92 1.18
CA THR A 92 -14.23 -14.03 0.22
C THR A 92 -13.11 -13.82 -0.80
N ALA A 93 -12.98 -12.62 -1.36
CA ALA A 93 -11.95 -12.31 -2.35
C ALA A 93 -10.53 -12.29 -1.75
N LEU A 94 -10.37 -11.78 -0.53
CA LEU A 94 -9.08 -11.80 0.16
C LEU A 94 -8.64 -13.23 0.51
N LEU A 95 -9.56 -14.06 1.00
CA LEU A 95 -9.28 -15.46 1.36
C LEU A 95 -8.97 -16.37 0.17
N GLN A 96 -9.28 -15.94 -1.07
CA GLN A 96 -8.82 -16.64 -2.28
C GLN A 96 -7.32 -16.48 -2.53
N HIS A 97 -6.72 -15.45 -1.96
CA HIS A 97 -5.33 -15.07 -2.23
C HIS A 97 -4.44 -15.14 -0.97
N ILE A 98 -5.04 -15.04 0.21
CA ILE A 98 -4.35 -14.95 1.50
C ILE A 98 -4.93 -16.00 2.43
N ASP A 99 -4.06 -16.85 2.99
CA ASP A 99 -4.46 -17.86 3.97
C ASP A 99 -5.14 -17.21 5.17
N SER A 100 -6.21 -17.81 5.68
CA SER A 100 -7.00 -17.26 6.79
C SER A 100 -6.15 -16.95 8.02
N GLU A 101 -5.17 -17.80 8.32
CA GLU A 101 -4.24 -17.64 9.45
C GLU A 101 -3.33 -16.42 9.34
N GLN A 102 -3.19 -15.86 8.14
CA GLN A 102 -2.37 -14.68 7.86
C GLN A 102 -3.22 -13.41 7.72
N LEU A 103 -4.52 -13.55 7.52
CA LEU A 103 -5.44 -12.43 7.33
C LEU A 103 -6.07 -12.01 8.68
N PRO A 104 -6.03 -10.72 9.05
CA PRO A 104 -6.69 -10.22 10.26
C PRO A 104 -8.18 -10.55 10.32
N HIS A 105 -8.71 -10.73 11.53
CA HIS A 105 -10.14 -11.01 11.75
C HIS A 105 -11.07 -9.92 11.19
N GLU A 106 -10.64 -8.66 11.17
CA GLU A 106 -11.39 -7.53 10.58
C GLU A 106 -11.67 -7.72 9.07
N TYR A 107 -10.82 -8.48 8.39
CA TYR A 107 -10.96 -8.82 6.97
C TYR A 107 -11.47 -10.26 6.76
N GLY A 108 -11.91 -10.92 7.83
CA GLY A 108 -12.52 -12.25 7.83
C GLY A 108 -11.54 -13.43 7.88
N GLY A 109 -10.29 -13.20 8.27
CA GLY A 109 -9.36 -14.28 8.59
C GLY A 109 -9.41 -14.71 10.07
N THR A 110 -8.43 -15.52 10.46
CA THR A 110 -8.26 -16.07 11.82
C THR A 110 -7.00 -15.54 12.50
N CYS A 111 -6.23 -14.66 11.83
CA CYS A 111 -5.09 -14.01 12.45
C CYS A 111 -5.58 -13.06 13.55
N HIS A 112 -5.30 -13.43 14.80
CA HIS A 112 -5.44 -12.52 15.92
C HIS A 112 -4.28 -11.51 15.84
N SER A 113 -4.61 -10.22 15.75
CA SER A 113 -3.64 -9.14 15.90
C SER A 113 -2.78 -9.43 17.13
N CYS A 114 -1.50 -9.69 16.90
CA CYS A 114 -0.56 -9.97 17.98
C CYS A 114 0.39 -8.77 18.07
N PRO A 115 0.15 -7.83 19.01
CA PRO A 115 1.05 -6.71 19.26
C PRO A 115 2.48 -7.13 19.63
N THR A 116 2.68 -8.42 19.98
CA THR A 116 3.93 -8.95 20.54
C THR A 116 4.46 -10.20 19.82
N ALA A 117 3.89 -10.61 18.68
CA ALA A 117 4.46 -11.74 17.94
C ALA A 117 5.72 -11.27 17.20
N PRO A 118 6.84 -12.02 17.27
CA PRO A 118 8.12 -11.63 16.69
C PRO A 118 8.08 -11.41 15.16
N ASN A 119 7.00 -11.80 14.49
CA ASN A 119 6.84 -11.74 13.04
C ASN A 119 5.63 -10.91 12.58
N CYS A 120 4.95 -10.21 13.49
CA CYS A 120 3.85 -9.30 13.15
C CYS A 120 4.37 -7.86 13.22
N ILE A 121 4.15 -7.08 12.16
CA ILE A 121 4.41 -5.65 12.20
C ILE A 121 3.35 -5.05 13.16
N PRO A 122 3.75 -4.28 14.20
CA PRO A 122 2.77 -3.61 15.04
C PRO A 122 1.87 -2.74 14.16
N VAL A 123 0.56 -2.81 14.41
CA VAL A 123 -0.39 -1.92 13.73
C VAL A 123 -0.07 -0.51 14.21
N TYR A 124 0.55 0.29 13.34
CA TYR A 124 0.80 1.70 13.62
C TYR A 124 -0.50 2.47 13.42
N GLU A 125 -0.97 3.13 14.48
CA GLU A 125 -2.09 4.05 14.41
C GLU A 125 -1.53 5.46 14.20
N TRP A 126 -1.53 5.93 12.95
CA TRP A 126 -0.95 7.23 12.55
C TRP A 126 -1.38 8.41 13.42
N ASN A 127 -2.61 8.41 13.96
CA ASN A 127 -3.09 9.50 14.83
C ASN A 127 -2.71 9.36 16.31
N LYS A 128 -2.32 8.18 16.79
CA LYS A 128 -1.98 7.93 18.19
C LYS A 128 -0.48 7.84 18.40
N ASP A 129 0.24 7.24 17.45
CA ASP A 129 1.67 6.98 17.58
C ASP A 129 2.52 8.18 17.14
N VAL A 130 1.99 9.06 16.28
CA VAL A 130 2.66 10.32 15.88
C VAL A 130 2.48 11.41 16.95
N ALA A 131 1.39 11.36 17.71
CA ALA A 131 1.10 12.37 18.75
C ALA A 131 2.04 12.30 19.96
N ASP A 132 2.78 11.20 20.14
CA ASP A 132 3.73 11.01 21.24
C ASP A 132 5.20 11.24 20.81
N ASP A 133 5.46 11.42 19.51
CA ASP A 133 6.83 11.57 19.03
C ASP A 133 7.23 13.05 18.90
N LYS A 134 7.91 13.55 19.94
CA LYS A 134 8.62 14.85 19.90
C LYS A 134 9.75 14.90 18.85
N GLN A 135 9.99 13.84 18.06
CA GLN A 135 10.97 13.83 16.98
C GLN A 135 10.46 14.37 15.63
N GLU A 136 9.24 14.91 15.57
CA GLU A 136 8.72 15.52 14.34
C GLU A 136 9.61 16.68 13.84
N GLU A 137 10.34 17.40 14.71
CA GLU A 137 11.24 18.49 14.29
C GLU A 137 12.46 18.01 13.48
N GLN A 138 12.83 16.73 13.53
CA GLN A 138 13.94 16.18 12.73
C GLN A 138 13.50 15.53 11.40
N LEU A 139 12.22 15.21 11.23
CA LEU A 139 11.67 14.63 9.99
C LEU A 139 10.89 15.65 9.14
N THR A 140 10.44 16.76 9.73
CA THR A 140 9.74 17.86 9.03
C THR A 140 10.65 18.99 8.57
N ARG A 141 11.98 18.85 8.70
CA ARG A 141 12.89 19.76 7.99
C ARG A 141 12.49 19.75 6.53
N PRO A 142 12.18 20.92 5.94
CA PRO A 142 11.67 20.98 4.59
C PRO A 142 12.64 20.26 3.66
N ILE A 143 12.10 19.49 2.71
CA ILE A 143 12.84 18.76 1.66
C ILE A 143 13.84 19.66 0.90
N ARG A 144 13.78 20.99 1.08
CA ARG A 144 14.77 21.99 0.64
C ARG A 144 16.22 21.76 1.10
N GLN A 145 16.50 20.91 2.08
CA GLN A 145 17.88 20.63 2.51
C GLN A 145 18.48 19.34 1.94
N LEU A 146 17.75 18.58 1.12
CA LEU A 146 18.30 17.44 0.37
C LEU A 146 18.88 17.86 -1.00
N ASN A 147 19.33 19.11 -1.11
CA ASN A 147 19.87 19.66 -2.35
C ASN A 147 21.41 19.70 -2.34
N ASP A 148 22.06 19.48 -1.19
CA ASP A 148 23.51 19.70 -1.07
C ASP A 148 24.36 18.41 -1.11
N GLU A 149 23.76 17.22 -1.07
CA GLU A 149 24.51 15.95 -1.30
C GLU A 149 23.71 14.95 -2.17
N GLY A 150 23.61 15.29 -3.46
CA GLY A 150 23.62 14.31 -4.55
C GLY A 150 22.39 13.43 -4.78
N LEU A 151 21.32 14.00 -5.35
CA LEU A 151 20.58 13.36 -6.45
C LEU A 151 20.00 14.47 -7.34
N ASN A 152 20.64 14.71 -8.48
CA ASN A 152 20.25 15.79 -9.40
C ASN A 152 19.00 15.35 -10.19
N ILE A 153 17.85 15.94 -9.89
CA ILE A 153 16.59 15.77 -10.64
C ILE A 153 16.30 17.07 -11.40
N GLU A 154 17.30 17.58 -12.12
CA GLU A 154 17.14 18.59 -13.16
C GLU A 154 17.49 17.95 -14.50
N GLU A 155 16.52 17.26 -15.09
CA GLU A 155 16.33 17.07 -16.54
C GLU A 155 15.07 16.21 -16.73
N ILE A 156 13.91 16.82 -16.50
CA ILE A 156 12.67 16.40 -17.16
C ILE A 156 12.23 17.61 -17.96
N ASP A 157 12.82 17.75 -19.15
CA ASP A 157 12.26 18.61 -20.18
C ASP A 157 10.89 18.05 -20.57
N ILE A 158 9.90 18.93 -20.47
CA ILE A 158 8.57 18.72 -21.02
C ILE A 158 8.58 19.38 -22.40
N ASP A 159 8.67 18.56 -23.44
CA ASP A 159 8.14 18.83 -24.77
C ASP A 159 7.26 17.64 -25.20
#